data_AF-A0A3R6X3R6-F1
#
_entry.id   AF-A0A3R6X3R6-F1
#
_cell.length_a   1.000
_cell.length_b   1.000
_cell.length_c   1.000
_cell.angle_alpha   90.00
_cell.angle_beta   90.00
_cell.angle_gamma   90.00
#
_symmetry.space_group_name_H-M   'P 1'
#
loop_
_entity.id
_entity.type
_entity.pdbx_description
1 polymer ?
#
loop_
_entity_poly.entity_id
_entity_poly.type
_entity_poly.pdbx_seq_one_letter_code
_entity_poly.pdbx_strand_id
1 'polypeptide(L)'
;MVQLPGTFFSCFSRGNLYNRNEGHIYRAYMGERNFIMIRNENNINKDKADNNRININRSNWNKMLVAGAIAGCVISGAAFSGNGLNGVYAEESITDSESTAAETDANCDEGITAKTDAIGDESLIVEDDMSQVQASGIIIDAAHFGDEEFAGYLKENFDKDGNGYFDSAELSEVKAIDVSDVSGIEEVQGLDLFAGLQELDVSNTDISYIDVSKNSELKKFDCSNTGLEVLNVKSNSKLEVLSCNDIGLNSLDVTANTSLYELWCRGNEFKYIDVSYCKEGIKVYADSDCQVYRSKEGLIKVDGVWSYYVDNKVDTDYVGLVKHSSGSWYYVRNGVIDFGYTGLVKHSSGTWYYVANGKMSTTMTGLVKHSSGAWYYVAKGKMQSSYKGFVKHSSGAWYYIENGRWQSSFKGLARHTTGAWYYAVNGKILFYYEGIVRHGGSSYYVKNGKLQSGFTGNVIIGGRGFRVVKGKVITK
;
A
#
# COMPACT_ATOMS: atom_id res chain seq x y z
N MET A 1 -17.25 -37.92 -0.42
CA MET A 1 -16.16 -37.41 -1.29
C MET A 1 -16.69 -36.20 -2.05
N VAL A 2 -16.45 -35.00 -1.53
CA VAL A 2 -16.54 -33.73 -2.26
C VAL A 2 -15.35 -32.91 -1.78
N GLN A 3 -14.58 -32.41 -2.74
CA GLN A 3 -13.27 -31.78 -2.58
C GLN A 3 -13.42 -30.28 -2.91
N LEU A 4 -12.97 -29.42 -2.01
CA LEU A 4 -12.77 -27.98 -2.23
C LEU A 4 -11.28 -27.65 -2.02
N PRO A 5 -10.69 -26.70 -2.77
CA PRO A 5 -9.24 -26.49 -2.82
C PRO A 5 -8.73 -25.56 -1.71
N GLY A 6 -7.48 -25.81 -1.32
CA GLY A 6 -6.85 -25.29 -0.11
C GLY A 6 -6.31 -23.86 -0.18
N THR A 7 -6.26 -23.26 1.01
CA THR A 7 -5.37 -22.14 1.35
C THR A 7 -4.26 -22.67 2.25
N PHE A 8 -3.02 -22.50 1.80
CA PHE A 8 -1.78 -22.84 2.50
C PHE A 8 -1.48 -21.77 3.56
N PHE A 9 -1.24 -22.19 4.81
CA PHE A 9 -0.38 -21.47 5.75
C PHE A 9 0.76 -22.42 6.14
N SER A 10 2.00 -22.06 5.80
CA SER A 10 3.20 -22.79 6.21
C SER A 10 4.01 -21.97 7.21
N CYS A 11 4.21 -22.53 8.40
CA CYS A 11 5.31 -22.19 9.31
C CYS A 11 6.68 -22.48 8.66
N PHE A 12 7.65 -21.58 8.83
CA PHE A 12 9.10 -21.86 8.95
C PHE A 12 9.69 -20.67 9.74
N SER A 13 10.17 -20.83 10.98
CA SER A 13 11.45 -21.37 11.47
C SER A 13 12.55 -20.30 11.63
N ARG A 14 13.19 -20.34 12.81
CA ARG A 14 14.40 -19.60 13.19
C ARG A 14 15.52 -19.68 12.13
N GLY A 15 16.21 -18.57 11.90
CA GLY A 15 17.49 -18.50 11.19
C GLY A 15 18.25 -17.22 11.55
N ASN A 16 19.46 -17.37 12.07
CA ASN A 16 20.40 -16.31 12.45
C ASN A 16 20.79 -15.42 11.26
N LEU A 17 21.02 -14.12 11.51
CA LEU A 17 21.96 -13.32 10.74
C LEU A 17 22.80 -12.44 11.68
N TYR A 18 24.03 -12.90 11.92
CA TYR A 18 25.16 -12.07 12.30
C TYR A 18 25.69 -11.44 11.00
N ASN A 19 25.80 -10.11 10.91
CA ASN A 19 26.79 -9.48 10.04
C ASN A 19 27.35 -8.22 10.71
N ARG A 20 28.67 -8.12 10.63
CA ARG A 20 29.55 -7.09 11.19
C ARG A 20 29.66 -5.97 10.17
N ASN A 21 29.64 -4.73 10.65
CA ASN A 21 30.00 -3.51 9.91
C ASN A 21 29.18 -3.22 8.65
N GLU A 22 28.12 -2.44 8.81
CA GLU A 22 27.72 -1.31 7.94
C GLU A 22 26.40 -0.74 8.48
N GLY A 23 26.35 0.57 8.71
CA GLY A 23 25.20 1.25 9.31
C GLY A 23 24.02 1.29 8.35
N HIS A 24 22.97 0.53 8.65
CA HIS A 24 21.67 0.64 7.99
C HIS A 24 20.53 0.47 9.00
N ILE A 25 19.59 1.42 8.99
CA ILE A 25 18.34 1.40 9.77
C ILE A 25 17.40 0.37 9.12
N TYR A 26 16.91 -0.60 9.87
CA TYR A 26 15.80 -1.47 9.47
C TYR A 26 14.55 -1.13 10.28
N ARG A 27 13.46 -0.74 9.61
CA ARG A 27 12.12 -0.64 10.22
C ARG A 27 11.49 -2.03 10.29
N ALA A 28 11.09 -2.46 11.49
CA ALA A 28 10.20 -3.61 11.68
C ALA A 28 8.75 -3.13 11.64
N TYR A 29 7.94 -3.67 10.74
CA TYR A 29 6.50 -3.40 10.68
C TYR A 29 5.76 -4.34 11.63
N MET A 30 5.21 -3.79 12.71
CA MET A 30 4.03 -4.32 13.39
C MET A 30 2.98 -3.21 13.47
N GLY A 31 1.71 -3.56 13.25
CA GLY A 31 0.64 -2.65 12.86
C GLY A 31 0.43 -1.37 13.69
N GLU A 32 -0.04 -0.35 12.97
CA GLU A 32 -0.81 0.84 13.37
C GLU A 32 -0.38 1.73 14.56
N ARG A 33 0.88 1.70 15.02
CA ARG A 33 1.44 2.81 15.82
C ARG A 33 2.92 3.04 15.53
N ASN A 34 3.30 4.29 15.24
CA ASN A 34 4.70 4.69 15.02
C ASN A 34 5.31 5.13 16.36
N PHE A 35 6.45 4.55 16.74
CA PHE A 35 7.33 5.06 17.79
C PHE A 35 8.65 5.51 17.16
N ILE A 36 9.11 6.71 17.48
CA ILE A 36 10.45 7.20 17.14
C ILE A 36 11.34 7.03 18.38
N MET A 37 12.45 6.30 18.23
CA MET A 37 13.53 6.23 19.22
C MET A 37 14.64 7.19 18.77
N ILE A 38 14.79 8.33 19.45
CA ILE A 38 15.95 9.21 19.27
C ILE A 38 17.08 8.67 20.17
N ARG A 39 18.23 8.33 19.58
CA ARG A 39 19.43 7.99 20.35
C ARG A 39 20.26 9.26 20.52
N ASN A 40 20.42 9.70 21.77
CA ASN A 40 21.30 10.80 22.11
C ASN A 40 22.75 10.26 22.15
N GLU A 41 23.55 10.55 21.13
CA GLU A 41 24.97 10.18 21.09
C GLU A 41 25.79 11.22 21.86
N ASN A 42 26.06 10.95 23.14
CA ASN A 42 27.16 11.60 23.85
C ASN A 42 28.05 10.56 24.54
N ASN A 43 29.33 10.61 24.17
CA ASN A 43 30.50 9.87 24.64
C ASN A 43 30.41 9.20 26.02
N ILE A 44 30.57 7.87 26.08
CA ILE A 44 31.14 7.19 27.25
C ILE A 44 32.26 6.25 26.82
N ASN A 45 33.47 6.69 27.15
CA ASN A 45 34.71 5.95 27.06
C ASN A 45 34.66 4.77 28.04
N LYS A 46 34.98 3.56 27.59
CA LYS A 46 35.12 2.38 28.45
C LYS A 46 36.40 2.52 29.25
N ASP A 47 36.30 2.84 30.54
CA ASP A 47 37.22 2.33 31.56
C ASP A 47 36.70 2.59 32.98
N LYS A 48 36.77 1.54 33.81
CA LYS A 48 36.58 1.47 35.27
C LYS A 48 35.17 1.72 35.83
N ALA A 49 34.59 0.63 36.33
CA ALA A 49 33.58 0.66 37.38
C ALA A 49 34.19 1.27 38.64
N ASP A 50 33.61 2.36 39.15
CA ASP A 50 33.38 2.62 40.58
C ASP A 50 32.52 3.90 40.74
N ASN A 51 31.41 3.74 41.46
CA ASN A 51 30.58 4.74 42.13
C ASN A 51 30.47 6.16 41.52
N ASN A 52 29.38 6.40 40.77
CA ASN A 52 28.66 7.67 40.88
C ASN A 52 27.16 7.48 40.57
N ARG A 53 26.32 7.99 41.48
CA ARG A 53 24.86 7.95 41.42
C ARG A 53 24.37 8.82 40.25
N ILE A 54 23.61 8.25 39.32
CA ILE A 54 22.75 9.02 38.42
C ILE A 54 21.43 9.23 39.16
N ASN A 55 21.17 10.47 39.57
CA ASN A 55 19.91 10.89 40.17
C ASN A 55 18.91 11.12 39.03
N ILE A 56 18.02 10.15 38.78
CA ILE A 56 16.93 10.32 37.81
C ILE A 56 15.75 10.94 38.55
N ASN A 57 15.46 12.21 38.24
CA ASN A 57 14.39 12.98 38.86
C ASN A 57 13.00 12.41 38.50
N ARG A 58 12.05 12.46 39.45
CA ARG A 58 10.69 11.86 39.36
C ARG A 58 9.77 12.47 38.27
N SER A 59 10.21 13.46 37.49
CA SER A 59 9.39 14.08 36.43
C SER A 59 9.27 13.23 35.15
N ASN A 60 10.09 12.18 34.98
CA ASN A 60 10.13 11.40 33.74
C ASN A 60 9.30 10.10 33.76
N TRP A 61 8.53 9.83 34.82
CA TRP A 61 7.61 8.68 34.86
C TRP A 61 6.14 9.04 34.57
N ASN A 62 5.74 10.31 34.69
CA ASN A 62 4.36 10.71 34.40
C ASN A 62 4.09 11.04 32.92
N LYS A 63 5.10 11.02 32.03
CA LYS A 63 4.94 11.30 30.60
C LYS A 63 4.72 10.06 29.71
N MET A 64 4.52 8.86 30.27
CA MET A 64 4.27 7.63 29.50
C MET A 64 2.94 6.92 29.81
N LEU A 65 2.07 7.53 30.63
CA LEU A 65 0.84 6.88 31.07
C LEU A 65 -0.39 7.80 31.02
N VAL A 66 -0.52 8.62 29.97
CA VAL A 66 -1.79 9.27 29.62
C VAL A 66 -1.95 9.27 28.09
N ALA A 67 -2.17 8.09 27.52
CA ALA A 67 -2.69 7.93 26.15
C ALA A 67 -3.22 6.49 26.00
N GLY A 68 -4.29 6.18 26.74
CA GLY A 68 -4.78 4.80 26.84
C GLY A 68 -6.16 4.63 27.46
N ALA A 69 -7.04 5.62 27.36
CA ALA A 69 -8.48 5.48 27.54
C ALA A 69 -9.06 6.65 26.75
N ILE A 70 -9.77 6.47 25.64
CA ILE A 70 -11.17 6.06 25.59
C ILE A 70 -11.43 5.50 24.18
N ALA A 71 -11.86 4.24 24.09
CA ALA A 71 -12.63 3.73 22.96
C ALA A 71 -13.40 2.48 23.44
N GLY A 72 -14.50 2.72 24.13
CA GLY A 72 -15.49 1.69 24.41
C GLY A 72 -16.21 1.32 23.12
N CYS A 73 -15.86 0.16 22.54
CA CYS A 73 -16.69 -0.49 21.55
C CYS A 73 -17.25 -1.77 22.19
N VAL A 74 -18.44 -1.64 22.76
CA VAL A 74 -19.25 -2.75 23.25
C VAL A 74 -19.83 -3.47 22.02
N ILE A 75 -19.39 -4.69 21.77
CA ILE A 75 -20.14 -5.66 20.97
C ILE A 75 -21.28 -6.14 21.87
N SER A 76 -22.50 -5.64 21.65
CA SER A 76 -23.71 -6.27 22.18
C SER A 76 -24.47 -6.94 21.03
N GLY A 77 -24.64 -8.25 21.17
CA GLY A 77 -25.52 -9.06 20.34
C GLY A 77 -26.98 -8.71 20.63
N ALA A 78 -27.78 -8.74 19.57
CA ALA A 78 -29.23 -8.56 19.65
C ALA A 78 -29.92 -9.73 20.36
N ALA A 79 -30.96 -9.42 21.16
CA ALA A 79 -32.35 -9.83 20.94
C ALA A 79 -33.14 -10.20 22.22
N PHE A 80 -34.17 -9.38 22.47
CA PHE A 80 -35.53 -9.71 22.93
C PHE A 80 -35.86 -10.00 24.42
N SER A 81 -36.55 -9.00 24.97
CA SER A 81 -37.85 -9.01 25.67
C SER A 81 -38.00 -9.62 27.06
N GLY A 82 -38.59 -8.83 27.97
CA GLY A 82 -39.49 -9.38 28.99
C GLY A 82 -39.45 -8.69 30.35
N ASN A 83 -40.23 -7.61 30.48
CA ASN A 83 -40.97 -7.15 31.66
C ASN A 83 -40.66 -7.75 33.05
N GLY A 84 -40.43 -6.85 34.01
CA GLY A 84 -41.34 -6.70 35.14
C GLY A 84 -40.97 -7.32 36.50
N LEU A 85 -40.76 -6.42 37.46
CA LEU A 85 -41.24 -6.46 38.86
C LEU A 85 -40.62 -7.43 39.89
N ASN A 86 -40.20 -6.80 40.99
CA ASN A 86 -40.23 -7.21 42.41
C ASN A 86 -39.45 -8.45 42.87
N GLY A 87 -38.60 -8.24 43.88
CA GLY A 87 -38.12 -9.32 44.75
C GLY A 87 -36.94 -8.94 45.62
N VAL A 88 -37.23 -8.49 46.84
CA VAL A 88 -36.31 -8.59 48.00
C VAL A 88 -35.92 -10.06 48.19
N TYR A 89 -34.65 -10.36 48.52
CA TYR A 89 -34.21 -11.25 49.62
C TYR A 89 -32.68 -11.32 49.66
N ALA A 90 -32.16 -11.27 50.89
CA ALA A 90 -30.77 -11.44 51.27
C ALA A 90 -30.26 -12.86 51.02
N GLU A 91 -28.94 -13.05 51.00
CA GLU A 91 -28.32 -14.00 51.92
C GLU A 91 -26.82 -13.72 52.12
N GLU A 92 -26.45 -13.76 53.40
CA GLU A 92 -25.13 -13.74 54.00
C GLU A 92 -24.34 -15.01 53.64
N SER A 93 -23.01 -14.97 53.74
CA SER A 93 -22.34 -15.57 54.91
C SER A 93 -20.83 -15.56 54.77
N ILE A 94 -20.25 -15.10 55.86
CA ILE A 94 -18.85 -15.16 56.28
C ILE A 94 -18.56 -16.58 56.75
N THR A 95 -17.32 -17.05 56.56
CA THR A 95 -16.72 -18.07 57.42
C THR A 95 -15.31 -17.62 57.84
N ASP A 96 -15.11 -17.66 59.16
CA ASP A 96 -13.87 -17.46 59.93
C ASP A 96 -12.74 -18.43 59.49
N SER A 97 -11.48 -18.41 59.94
CA SER A 97 -10.84 -17.97 61.18
C SER A 97 -9.31 -18.13 60.99
N GLU A 98 -8.48 -17.33 61.67
CA GLU A 98 -7.56 -17.82 62.72
C GLU A 98 -6.68 -16.71 63.30
N SER A 99 -6.51 -16.79 64.62
CA SER A 99 -5.88 -15.84 65.53
C SER A 99 -4.56 -16.37 66.10
N THR A 100 -3.61 -15.48 66.40
CA THR A 100 -2.68 -15.51 67.55
C THR A 100 -2.20 -14.05 67.74
N ALA A 101 -2.04 -13.42 68.90
CA ALA A 101 -1.85 -13.87 70.27
C ALA A 101 -2.31 -12.77 71.28
N ALA A 102 -2.42 -13.19 72.55
CA ALA A 102 -2.71 -12.44 73.78
C ALA A 102 -1.63 -11.36 74.10
N GLU A 103 -1.76 -10.43 75.06
CA GLU A 103 -2.45 -10.42 76.36
C GLU A 103 -2.49 -8.98 76.95
N THR A 104 -3.51 -8.72 77.79
CA THR A 104 -3.75 -7.74 78.90
C THR A 104 -2.72 -6.63 79.21
N ASP A 105 -3.06 -5.41 79.65
CA ASP A 105 -3.90 -5.07 80.81
C ASP A 105 -4.23 -3.54 80.87
N ALA A 106 -5.23 -3.16 81.69
CA ALA A 106 -5.79 -1.82 81.82
C ALA A 106 -5.12 -0.95 82.92
N ASN A 107 -5.03 0.39 82.75
CA ASN A 107 -5.44 1.41 83.75
C ASN A 107 -5.24 2.88 83.30
N CYS A 108 -5.80 3.76 84.13
CA CYS A 108 -6.23 5.15 84.01
C CYS A 108 -5.22 6.31 83.82
N ASP A 109 -5.79 7.44 83.38
CA ASP A 109 -5.68 8.83 83.89
C ASP A 109 -4.58 9.82 83.43
N GLU A 110 -5.00 11.09 83.53
CA GLU A 110 -4.33 12.39 83.47
C GLU A 110 -4.08 13.07 82.11
N GLY A 111 -4.71 14.24 81.97
CA GLY A 111 -4.62 15.12 80.81
C GLY A 111 -3.44 16.08 80.84
N ILE A 112 -3.28 16.83 79.75
CA ILE A 112 -2.54 18.10 79.71
C ILE A 112 -3.21 19.02 78.69
N THR A 113 -3.25 20.28 79.11
CA THR A 113 -3.97 21.45 78.65
C THR A 113 -3.50 22.08 77.34
N ALA A 114 -4.42 22.82 76.73
CA ALA A 114 -4.27 23.68 75.56
C ALA A 114 -3.11 24.71 75.63
N LYS A 115 -2.58 25.05 74.45
CA LYS A 115 -2.16 26.41 74.13
C LYS A 115 -2.54 26.76 72.68
N THR A 116 -3.50 27.66 72.59
CA THR A 116 -3.81 28.53 71.46
C THR A 116 -2.69 29.53 71.24
N ASP A 117 -2.33 29.78 69.98
CA ASP A 117 -1.91 31.09 69.49
C ASP A 117 -2.51 31.28 68.10
N ALA A 118 -3.30 32.35 67.94
CA ALA A 118 -3.90 32.81 66.70
C ALA A 118 -3.22 34.10 66.24
N ILE A 119 -3.38 34.40 64.94
CA ILE A 119 -3.24 35.65 64.15
C ILE A 119 -2.46 35.26 62.85
N GLY A 120 -2.94 35.49 61.63
CA GLY A 120 -4.01 36.37 61.18
C GLY A 120 -4.59 36.01 59.81
N ASP A 121 -5.67 36.70 59.56
CA ASP A 121 -6.79 36.56 58.63
C ASP A 121 -6.45 36.92 57.17
N GLU A 122 -7.00 36.17 56.22
CA GLU A 122 -7.61 36.75 55.01
C GLU A 122 -8.64 35.77 54.40
N SER A 123 -9.90 36.01 54.78
CA SER A 123 -11.07 36.11 53.90
C SER A 123 -11.38 34.98 52.92
N LEU A 124 -12.31 34.14 53.37
CA LEU A 124 -13.36 33.42 52.61
C LEU A 124 -13.78 34.09 51.29
N ILE A 125 -13.69 33.35 50.18
CA ILE A 125 -14.63 33.46 49.07
C ILE A 125 -15.40 32.15 49.01
N VAL A 126 -16.72 32.32 49.01
CA VAL A 126 -17.77 31.31 49.10
C VAL A 126 -17.74 30.42 47.86
N GLU A 127 -17.92 29.11 48.07
CA GLU A 127 -18.22 28.12 47.04
C GLU A 127 -19.50 28.52 46.31
N ASP A 128 -19.37 29.19 45.16
CA ASP A 128 -20.48 29.36 44.22
C ASP A 128 -20.55 28.11 43.34
N ASP A 129 -21.55 27.29 43.65
CA ASP A 129 -22.35 26.47 42.74
C ASP A 129 -21.63 25.90 41.49
N MET A 130 -20.93 24.77 41.68
CA MET A 130 -20.38 23.95 40.60
C MET A 130 -21.40 22.93 40.04
N SER A 131 -22.68 23.26 40.09
CA SER A 131 -23.72 22.53 39.33
C SER A 131 -24.11 23.39 38.13
N GLN A 132 -24.16 22.78 36.92
CA GLN A 132 -24.06 23.41 35.58
C GLN A 132 -22.58 23.73 35.24
N VAL A 133 -21.85 23.06 34.34
CA VAL A 133 -22.16 22.71 32.94
C VAL A 133 -21.15 21.62 32.52
N GLN A 134 -21.59 20.41 32.18
CA GLN A 134 -20.74 19.47 31.43
C GLN A 134 -20.97 19.76 29.94
N ALA A 135 -20.34 20.82 29.42
CA ALA A 135 -20.40 21.17 28.01
C ALA A 135 -19.40 20.32 27.23
N SER A 136 -19.89 19.81 26.10
CA SER A 136 -19.25 18.89 25.16
C SER A 136 -18.17 19.53 24.26
N GLY A 137 -17.35 20.43 24.80
CA GLY A 137 -16.31 21.15 24.04
C GLY A 137 -14.94 20.49 24.12
N ILE A 138 -14.04 20.84 23.20
CA ILE A 138 -12.63 20.41 23.21
C ILE A 138 -11.79 21.48 23.90
N ILE A 139 -11.11 21.17 25.00
CA ILE A 139 -10.28 22.14 25.74
C ILE A 139 -9.18 22.70 24.84
N ILE A 140 -8.98 24.01 24.88
CA ILE A 140 -7.92 24.72 24.14
C ILE A 140 -6.71 24.90 25.05
N ASP A 141 -5.84 23.90 25.10
CA ASP A 141 -4.60 23.90 25.88
C ASP A 141 -3.45 23.16 25.17
N ALA A 142 -2.24 23.31 25.72
CA ALA A 142 -1.05 22.65 25.19
C ALA A 142 -1.13 21.10 25.27
N ALA A 143 -1.97 20.53 26.13
CA ALA A 143 -2.11 19.07 26.22
C ALA A 143 -2.88 18.50 25.02
N HIS A 144 -3.79 19.28 24.43
CA HIS A 144 -4.55 18.89 23.24
C HIS A 144 -3.91 19.36 21.93
N PHE A 145 -3.22 20.51 21.94
CA PHE A 145 -2.65 21.14 20.74
C PHE A 145 -1.11 21.04 20.65
N GLY A 146 -0.46 20.46 21.66
CA GLY A 146 0.97 20.13 21.67
C GLY A 146 1.89 21.28 22.11
N ASP A 147 1.42 22.52 22.02
CA ASP A 147 2.24 23.71 22.22
C ASP A 147 1.43 24.81 22.94
N GLU A 148 2.07 25.52 23.87
CA GLU A 148 1.42 26.55 24.69
C GLU A 148 1.14 27.83 23.90
N GLU A 149 2.06 28.24 23.03
CA GLU A 149 1.90 29.41 22.17
C GLU A 149 0.87 29.14 21.07
N PHE A 150 0.86 27.93 20.52
CA PHE A 150 -0.17 27.53 19.55
C PHE A 150 -1.57 27.46 20.19
N ALA A 151 -1.70 26.85 21.38
CA ALA A 151 -2.96 26.83 22.10
C ALA A 151 -3.43 28.24 22.49
N GLY A 152 -2.50 29.11 22.90
CA GLY A 152 -2.75 30.53 23.14
C GLY A 152 -3.29 31.23 21.91
N TYR A 153 -2.62 31.08 20.77
CA TYR A 153 -3.07 31.61 19.48
C TYR A 153 -4.48 31.14 19.13
N LEU A 154 -4.76 29.84 19.27
CA LEU A 154 -6.08 29.28 18.98
C LEU A 154 -7.16 29.88 19.87
N LYS A 155 -6.86 30.06 21.15
CA LYS A 155 -7.77 30.68 22.11
C LYS A 155 -8.03 32.15 21.78
N GLU A 156 -6.99 32.91 21.48
CA GLU A 156 -7.15 34.35 21.17
C GLU A 156 -7.92 34.60 19.87
N ASN A 157 -7.79 33.71 18.88
CA ASN A 157 -8.34 33.95 17.54
C ASN A 157 -9.65 33.21 17.25
N PHE A 158 -9.93 32.09 17.93
CA PHE A 158 -11.04 31.21 17.55
C PHE A 158 -11.97 30.79 18.71
N ASP A 159 -11.61 31.01 19.97
CA ASP A 159 -12.50 30.87 21.14
C ASP A 159 -13.36 32.14 21.27
N LYS A 160 -14.53 32.13 20.62
CA LYS A 160 -15.35 33.35 20.44
C LYS A 160 -16.11 33.74 21.70
N ASP A 161 -16.50 32.75 22.49
CA ASP A 161 -17.20 32.99 23.74
C ASP A 161 -16.23 33.09 24.94
N GLY A 162 -14.95 32.79 24.73
CA GLY A 162 -13.88 32.92 25.72
C GLY A 162 -13.95 31.86 26.82
N ASN A 163 -14.68 30.76 26.58
CA ASN A 163 -14.92 29.73 27.58
C ASN A 163 -13.72 28.77 27.75
N GLY A 164 -12.74 28.82 26.83
CA GLY A 164 -11.56 27.96 26.80
C GLY A 164 -11.74 26.61 26.10
N TYR A 165 -12.83 26.40 25.37
CA TYR A 165 -13.21 25.17 24.70
C TYR A 165 -13.69 25.46 23.28
N PHE A 166 -13.27 24.65 22.33
CA PHE A 166 -13.87 24.62 21.01
C PHE A 166 -15.21 23.90 21.01
N ASP A 167 -16.23 24.58 20.51
CA ASP A 167 -17.50 23.96 20.10
C ASP A 167 -17.56 23.64 18.59
N SER A 168 -18.64 23.00 18.15
CA SER A 168 -18.80 22.62 16.74
C SER A 168 -18.95 23.83 15.81
N ALA A 169 -19.50 24.95 16.28
CA ALA A 169 -19.69 26.14 15.48
C ALA A 169 -18.33 26.82 15.24
N GLU A 170 -17.52 26.98 16.29
CA GLU A 170 -16.18 27.55 16.21
C GLU A 170 -15.28 26.75 15.28
N LEU A 171 -15.19 25.42 15.46
CA LEU A 171 -14.41 24.54 14.58
C LEU A 171 -14.84 24.65 13.12
N SER A 172 -16.14 24.76 12.86
CA SER A 172 -16.67 24.84 11.49
C SER A 172 -16.35 26.16 10.79
N GLU A 173 -16.06 27.21 11.55
CA GLU A 173 -15.77 28.56 11.07
C GLU A 173 -14.27 28.80 10.86
N VAL A 174 -13.38 28.00 11.44
CA VAL A 174 -11.94 28.08 11.18
C VAL A 174 -11.66 27.74 9.70
N LYS A 175 -11.29 28.75 8.92
CA LYS A 175 -10.92 28.65 7.49
C LYS A 175 -9.46 28.96 7.22
N ALA A 176 -8.83 29.73 8.09
CA ALA A 176 -7.43 30.12 7.98
C ALA A 176 -6.78 30.04 9.35
N ILE A 177 -5.58 29.48 9.42
CA ILE A 177 -4.69 29.52 10.59
C ILE A 177 -3.38 30.11 10.07
N ASP A 178 -2.91 31.18 10.69
CA ASP A 178 -1.66 31.87 10.35
C ASP A 178 -0.89 32.15 11.63
N VAL A 179 0.12 31.33 11.87
CA VAL A 179 1.00 31.41 13.03
C VAL A 179 2.40 31.87 12.65
N SER A 180 2.56 32.45 11.46
CA SER A 180 3.87 32.81 10.90
C SER A 180 4.61 33.90 11.68
N ASP A 181 3.86 34.74 12.40
CA ASP A 181 4.36 35.80 13.27
C ASP A 181 4.42 35.38 14.75
N VAL A 182 4.10 34.12 15.08
CA VAL A 182 4.08 33.61 16.46
C VAL A 182 5.38 32.87 16.76
N SER A 183 6.24 33.48 17.58
CA SER A 183 7.52 32.89 17.96
C SER A 183 7.35 31.76 18.98
N GLY A 184 8.16 30.72 18.88
CA GLY A 184 8.25 29.67 19.89
C GLY A 184 7.30 28.48 19.69
N ILE A 185 6.53 28.46 18.60
CA ILE A 185 5.74 27.29 18.23
C ILE A 185 6.66 26.19 17.68
N GLU A 186 6.67 25.05 18.37
CA GLU A 186 7.41 23.84 17.97
C GLU A 186 6.45 22.72 17.50
N GLU A 187 5.18 22.77 17.87
CA GLU A 187 4.17 21.76 17.53
C GLU A 187 2.80 22.36 17.20
N VAL A 188 2.09 21.74 16.24
CA VAL A 188 0.71 22.10 15.83
C VAL A 188 -0.20 20.87 15.82
N GLN A 189 -0.35 20.21 16.97
CA GLN A 189 -1.24 19.05 17.07
C GLN A 189 -2.71 19.47 16.98
N GLY A 190 -3.62 18.53 16.67
CA GLY A 190 -5.06 18.81 16.61
C GLY A 190 -5.55 19.46 15.30
N LEU A 191 -4.69 19.62 14.29
CA LEU A 191 -5.09 20.13 12.96
C LEU A 191 -6.20 19.30 12.29
N ASP A 192 -6.36 18.04 12.68
CA ASP A 192 -7.42 17.14 12.19
C ASP A 192 -8.83 17.55 12.63
N LEU A 193 -8.96 18.38 13.66
CA LEU A 193 -10.22 18.96 14.10
C LEU A 193 -10.76 20.00 13.11
N PHE A 194 -9.87 20.70 12.38
CA PHE A 194 -10.23 21.78 11.46
C PHE A 194 -10.48 21.25 10.03
N ALA A 195 -11.50 20.40 9.87
CA ALA A 195 -11.85 19.79 8.58
C ALA A 195 -12.21 20.82 7.48
N GLY A 196 -12.62 22.04 7.88
CA GLY A 196 -12.95 23.13 6.99
C GLY A 196 -11.80 24.08 6.63
N LEU A 197 -10.58 23.83 7.12
CA LEU A 197 -9.40 24.67 6.92
C LEU A 197 -9.02 24.77 5.44
N GLN A 198 -8.84 26.00 4.94
CA GLN A 198 -8.52 26.31 3.55
C GLN A 198 -7.14 26.97 3.39
N GLU A 199 -6.68 27.69 4.40
CA GLU A 199 -5.37 28.35 4.40
C GLU A 199 -4.63 28.00 5.69
N LEU A 200 -3.37 27.58 5.57
CA LEU A 200 -2.51 27.29 6.71
C LEU A 200 -1.15 27.92 6.45
N ASP A 201 -0.74 28.81 7.34
CA ASP A 201 0.61 29.38 7.34
C ASP A 201 1.27 29.06 8.69
N VAL A 202 2.30 28.23 8.62
CA VAL A 202 3.16 27.87 9.76
C VAL A 202 4.61 28.26 9.49
N SER A 203 4.84 29.16 8.53
CA SER A 203 6.18 29.55 8.14
C SER A 203 6.93 30.27 9.27
N ASN A 204 8.26 30.20 9.27
CA ASN A 204 9.10 30.83 10.31
C ASN A 204 8.84 30.35 11.75
N THR A 205 8.40 29.11 11.91
CA THR A 205 8.26 28.43 13.20
C THR A 205 9.30 27.31 13.35
N ASP A 206 9.46 26.76 14.55
CA ASP A 206 10.42 25.68 14.84
C ASP A 206 9.80 24.28 14.66
N ILE A 207 8.70 24.17 13.91
CA ILE A 207 7.95 22.94 13.69
C ILE A 207 8.80 21.92 12.92
N SER A 208 8.97 20.72 13.49
CA SER A 208 9.70 19.61 12.88
C SER A 208 8.81 18.50 12.31
N TYR A 209 7.50 18.54 12.60
CA TYR A 209 6.51 17.59 12.10
C TYR A 209 5.15 18.24 11.92
N ILE A 210 4.47 17.92 10.81
CA ILE A 210 3.10 18.33 10.56
C ILE A 210 2.32 17.27 9.80
N ASP A 211 1.05 17.05 10.20
CA ASP A 211 0.11 16.19 9.48
C ASP A 211 -1.10 17.00 9.01
N VAL A 212 -1.17 17.23 7.70
CA VAL A 212 -2.30 17.91 7.04
C VAL A 212 -3.24 16.95 6.32
N SER A 213 -3.14 15.64 6.61
CA SER A 213 -3.86 14.60 5.85
C SER A 213 -5.38 14.63 6.01
N LYS A 214 -5.88 15.31 7.05
CA LYS A 214 -7.31 15.49 7.35
C LYS A 214 -7.88 16.81 6.86
N ASN A 215 -7.03 17.73 6.40
CA ASN A 215 -7.43 19.05 5.89
C ASN A 215 -7.64 18.99 4.37
N SER A 216 -8.61 18.18 3.91
CA SER A 216 -8.85 17.96 2.47
C SER A 216 -9.32 19.21 1.70
N GLU A 217 -9.78 20.23 2.43
CA GLU A 217 -10.23 21.52 1.88
C GLU A 217 -9.09 22.55 1.73
N LEU A 218 -7.87 22.20 2.13
CA LEU A 218 -6.70 23.09 2.09
C LEU A 218 -6.37 23.51 0.65
N LYS A 219 -6.33 24.83 0.42
CA LYS A 219 -6.02 25.50 -0.85
C LYS A 219 -4.66 26.19 -0.82
N LYS A 220 -4.27 26.75 0.32
CA LYS A 220 -2.96 27.38 0.51
C LYS A 220 -2.28 26.78 1.71
N PHE A 221 -1.00 26.46 1.55
CA PHE A 221 -0.17 25.98 2.63
C PHE A 221 1.21 26.59 2.52
N ASP A 222 1.61 27.35 3.54
CA ASP A 222 3.00 27.80 3.71
C ASP A 222 3.60 27.12 4.95
N CYS A 223 4.69 26.41 4.74
CA CYS A 223 5.51 25.81 5.79
C CYS A 223 6.99 26.18 5.61
N SER A 224 7.28 27.31 4.96
CA SER A 224 8.64 27.76 4.68
C SER A 224 9.42 28.08 5.96
N ASN A 225 10.74 27.91 5.94
CA ASN A 225 11.61 28.19 7.09
C ASN A 225 11.17 27.46 8.37
N THR A 226 10.88 26.17 8.26
CA THR A 226 10.56 25.29 9.39
C THR A 226 11.58 24.15 9.48
N GLY A 227 11.56 23.38 10.58
CA GLY A 227 12.40 22.20 10.78
C GLY A 227 11.91 20.93 10.08
N LEU A 228 11.04 21.03 9.07
CA LEU A 228 10.38 19.88 8.45
C LEU A 228 11.30 19.08 7.51
N GLU A 229 11.75 17.90 7.94
CA GLU A 229 12.51 16.98 7.08
C GLU A 229 11.65 16.19 6.08
N VAL A 230 10.32 16.14 6.30
CA VAL A 230 9.37 15.40 5.46
C VAL A 230 8.08 16.20 5.33
N LEU A 231 7.56 16.26 4.10
CA LEU A 231 6.29 16.89 3.79
C LEU A 231 5.40 15.94 2.99
N ASN A 232 4.17 15.71 3.46
CA ASN A 232 3.18 14.89 2.76
C ASN A 232 1.89 15.67 2.52
N VAL A 233 1.62 16.00 1.25
CA VAL A 233 0.45 16.77 0.82
C VAL A 233 -0.50 15.95 -0.07
N LYS A 234 -0.37 14.62 -0.07
CA LYS A 234 -1.12 13.74 -1.00
C LYS A 234 -2.64 13.78 -0.82
N SER A 235 -3.12 14.06 0.40
CA SER A 235 -4.54 14.14 0.69
C SER A 235 -5.16 15.49 0.30
N ASN A 236 -4.34 16.50 0.01
CA ASN A 236 -4.76 17.88 -0.21
C ASN A 236 -4.94 18.17 -1.71
N SER A 237 -5.81 17.40 -2.38
CA SER A 237 -6.05 17.51 -3.83
C SER A 237 -6.58 18.88 -4.30
N LYS A 238 -7.13 19.68 -3.36
CA LYS A 238 -7.59 21.06 -3.56
C LYS A 238 -6.49 22.11 -3.40
N LEU A 239 -5.26 21.71 -3.05
CA LEU A 239 -4.14 22.63 -2.87
C LEU A 239 -3.83 23.36 -4.19
N GLU A 240 -3.83 24.68 -4.13
CA GLU A 240 -3.65 25.63 -5.23
C GLU A 240 -2.29 26.34 -5.15
N VAL A 241 -1.84 26.64 -3.92
CA VAL A 241 -0.55 27.26 -3.61
C VAL A 241 0.15 26.46 -2.51
N LEU A 242 1.41 26.10 -2.74
CA LEU A 242 2.28 25.48 -1.74
C LEU A 242 3.59 26.25 -1.66
N SER A 243 3.94 26.66 -0.45
CA SER A 243 5.24 27.21 -0.11
C SER A 243 5.93 26.31 0.90
N CYS A 244 7.09 25.80 0.54
CA CYS A 244 7.93 24.95 1.37
C CYS A 244 9.40 25.32 1.18
N ASN A 245 9.71 26.61 1.19
CA ASN A 245 11.09 27.06 1.04
C ASN A 245 11.91 26.72 2.29
N ASP A 246 13.18 26.41 2.11
CA ASP A 246 14.16 26.34 3.21
C ASP A 246 13.78 25.36 4.34
N ILE A 247 13.33 24.14 3.98
CA ILE A 247 13.02 23.07 4.93
C ILE A 247 13.92 21.82 4.77
N GLY A 248 14.87 21.83 3.83
CA GLY A 248 15.83 20.72 3.67
C GLY A 248 15.25 19.44 3.03
N LEU A 249 14.15 19.55 2.27
CA LEU A 249 13.58 18.39 1.60
C LEU A 249 14.48 17.87 0.46
N ASN A 250 14.64 16.56 0.39
CA ASN A 250 15.33 15.87 -0.70
C ASN A 250 14.38 15.41 -1.83
N SER A 251 13.08 15.30 -1.54
CA SER A 251 12.05 14.94 -2.52
C SER A 251 10.67 15.43 -2.06
N LEU A 252 9.81 15.77 -3.01
CA LEU A 252 8.42 16.15 -2.75
C LEU A 252 7.52 15.50 -3.81
N ASP A 253 6.44 14.85 -3.37
CA ASP A 253 5.45 14.23 -4.25
C ASP A 253 4.17 15.08 -4.29
N VAL A 254 4.00 15.83 -5.39
CA VAL A 254 2.82 16.66 -5.67
C VAL A 254 1.88 16.05 -6.71
N THR A 255 2.00 14.74 -6.98
CA THR A 255 1.24 14.09 -8.06
C THR A 255 -0.29 14.07 -7.83
N ALA A 256 -0.73 14.19 -6.57
CA ALA A 256 -2.14 14.26 -6.19
C ALA A 256 -2.71 15.69 -6.18
N ASN A 257 -1.85 16.72 -6.22
CA ASN A 257 -2.24 18.13 -6.10
C ASN A 257 -2.52 18.71 -7.50
N THR A 258 -3.52 18.15 -8.20
CA THR A 258 -3.83 18.50 -9.60
C THR A 258 -4.30 19.93 -9.80
N SER A 259 -4.74 20.60 -8.72
CA SER A 259 -5.17 22.01 -8.71
C SER A 259 -4.01 23.00 -8.51
N LEU A 260 -2.83 22.51 -8.11
CA LEU A 260 -1.67 23.33 -7.74
C LEU A 260 -1.19 24.14 -8.96
N TYR A 261 -1.20 25.47 -8.85
CA TYR A 261 -0.73 26.38 -9.90
C TYR A 261 0.49 27.21 -9.49
N GLU A 262 0.88 27.16 -8.21
CA GLU A 262 2.03 27.88 -7.70
C GLU A 262 2.76 27.05 -6.64
N LEU A 263 4.06 26.85 -6.84
CA LEU A 263 4.94 26.10 -5.94
C LEU A 263 6.21 26.90 -5.65
N TRP A 264 6.43 27.24 -4.39
CA TRP A 264 7.66 27.82 -3.88
C TRP A 264 8.42 26.77 -3.10
N CYS A 265 9.61 26.40 -3.58
CA CYS A 265 10.36 25.27 -3.04
C CYS A 265 11.88 25.47 -3.11
N ARG A 266 12.33 26.74 -3.05
CA ARG A 266 13.76 27.11 -2.98
C ARG A 266 14.38 26.70 -1.64
N GLY A 267 15.70 26.64 -1.59
CA GLY A 267 16.42 26.30 -0.35
C GLY A 267 16.24 24.85 0.09
N ASN A 268 15.96 23.96 -0.86
CA ASN A 268 15.79 22.53 -0.60
C ASN A 268 16.90 21.73 -1.31
N GLU A 269 16.96 20.42 -1.06
CA GLU A 269 17.98 19.53 -1.62
C GLU A 269 17.46 18.80 -2.89
N PHE A 270 16.50 19.39 -3.61
CA PHE A 270 15.89 18.78 -4.79
C PHE A 270 16.84 18.75 -5.98
N LYS A 271 17.16 17.54 -6.46
CA LYS A 271 17.76 17.37 -7.80
C LYS A 271 16.76 17.60 -8.93
N TYR A 272 15.51 17.22 -8.67
CA TYR A 272 14.40 17.44 -9.58
C TYR A 272 13.07 17.51 -8.83
N ILE A 273 12.09 18.11 -9.47
CA ILE A 273 10.69 18.12 -9.04
C ILE A 273 9.79 17.84 -10.24
N ASP A 274 8.86 16.90 -10.09
CA ASP A 274 7.88 16.57 -11.12
C ASP A 274 6.55 17.26 -10.82
N VAL A 275 6.23 18.27 -11.64
CA VAL A 275 4.98 19.03 -11.57
C VAL A 275 4.07 18.72 -12.77
N SER A 276 4.36 17.66 -13.53
CA SER A 276 3.62 17.31 -14.74
C SER A 276 2.14 16.99 -14.45
N TYR A 277 1.78 16.62 -13.23
CA TYR A 277 0.40 16.34 -12.82
C TYR A 277 -0.36 17.54 -12.25
N CYS A 278 0.35 18.63 -11.97
CA CYS A 278 -0.22 19.87 -11.47
C CYS A 278 -0.96 20.64 -12.57
N LYS A 279 -1.52 21.81 -12.21
CA LYS A 279 -2.24 22.64 -13.17
C LYS A 279 -1.32 23.09 -14.31
N GLU A 280 -1.86 23.05 -15.53
CA GLU A 280 -1.13 23.52 -16.72
C GLU A 280 -0.68 24.98 -16.53
N GLY A 281 0.59 25.26 -16.82
CA GLY A 281 1.18 26.57 -16.61
C GLY A 281 1.61 26.87 -15.17
N ILE A 282 1.72 25.86 -14.30
CA ILE A 282 2.22 26.01 -12.93
C ILE A 282 3.52 26.85 -12.87
N LYS A 283 3.51 27.85 -11.99
CA LYS A 283 4.70 28.61 -11.62
C LYS A 283 5.48 27.81 -10.57
N VAL A 284 6.75 27.58 -10.84
CA VAL A 284 7.64 26.85 -9.92
C VAL A 284 8.84 27.73 -9.63
N TYR A 285 9.00 28.09 -8.36
CA TYR A 285 10.13 28.80 -7.82
C TYR A 285 11.00 27.79 -7.08
N ALA A 286 11.88 27.13 -7.83
CA ALA A 286 12.88 26.19 -7.29
C ALA A 286 14.29 26.79 -7.42
N ASP A 287 15.27 26.15 -6.79
CA ASP A 287 16.68 26.50 -6.95
C ASP A 287 17.16 26.27 -8.39
N SER A 288 18.19 27.02 -8.80
CA SER A 288 18.62 27.06 -10.20
C SER A 288 19.15 25.73 -10.75
N ASP A 289 19.59 24.84 -9.87
CA ASP A 289 20.12 23.51 -10.17
C ASP A 289 19.05 22.40 -10.08
N CYS A 290 17.84 22.71 -9.61
CA CYS A 290 16.72 21.77 -9.59
C CYS A 290 16.09 21.63 -10.98
N GLN A 291 16.06 20.41 -11.52
CA GLN A 291 15.37 20.12 -12.77
C GLN A 291 13.85 20.04 -12.56
N VAL A 292 13.09 20.90 -13.22
CA VAL A 292 11.63 20.90 -13.09
C VAL A 292 10.97 20.24 -14.30
N TYR A 293 10.40 19.04 -14.10
CA TYR A 293 9.68 18.31 -15.14
C TYR A 293 8.23 18.79 -15.25
N ARG A 294 7.83 19.17 -16.47
CA ARG A 294 6.50 19.74 -16.76
C ARG A 294 5.70 18.95 -17.77
N SER A 295 6.29 17.93 -18.40
CA SER A 295 5.61 17.14 -19.42
C SER A 295 5.12 15.81 -18.87
N LYS A 296 3.82 15.59 -19.05
CA LYS A 296 3.18 14.28 -18.93
C LYS A 296 3.69 13.39 -20.05
N GLU A 297 4.28 12.26 -19.67
CA GLU A 297 4.82 11.26 -20.60
C GLU A 297 4.32 9.86 -20.22
N GLY A 298 3.95 9.08 -21.23
CA GLY A 298 3.53 7.69 -21.04
C GLY A 298 2.07 7.52 -20.65
N LEU A 299 1.73 6.40 -20.01
CA LEU A 299 0.36 6.08 -19.62
C LEU A 299 -0.02 6.82 -18.34
N ILE A 300 -1.01 7.70 -18.44
CA ILE A 300 -1.50 8.52 -17.34
C ILE A 300 -3.02 8.40 -17.26
N LYS A 301 -3.55 8.32 -16.03
CA LYS A 301 -4.98 8.25 -15.78
C LYS A 301 -5.51 9.64 -15.44
N VAL A 302 -6.38 10.19 -16.29
CA VAL A 302 -7.08 11.45 -16.06
C VAL A 302 -8.58 11.17 -16.13
N ASP A 303 -9.34 11.59 -15.13
CA ASP A 303 -10.80 11.41 -15.06
C ASP A 303 -11.29 9.99 -15.33
N GLY A 304 -10.57 9.00 -14.80
CA GLY A 304 -10.94 7.59 -14.98
C GLY A 304 -10.36 6.93 -16.24
N VAL A 305 -9.87 7.71 -17.21
CA VAL A 305 -9.40 7.23 -18.52
C VAL A 305 -7.88 7.16 -18.56
N TRP A 306 -7.34 6.00 -18.96
CA TRP A 306 -5.90 5.84 -19.18
C TRP A 306 -5.53 6.24 -20.61
N SER A 307 -4.80 7.34 -20.73
CA SER A 307 -4.36 7.90 -22.00
C SER A 307 -2.83 7.88 -22.10
N TYR A 308 -2.33 7.74 -23.32
CA TYR A 308 -0.91 7.83 -23.63
C TYR A 308 -0.55 9.27 -23.97
N TYR A 309 0.23 9.90 -23.11
CA TYR A 309 0.69 11.27 -23.26
C TYR A 309 2.09 11.33 -23.87
N VAL A 310 2.27 12.28 -24.78
CA VAL A 310 3.56 12.73 -25.34
C VAL A 310 3.51 14.26 -25.34
N ASP A 311 4.51 14.92 -24.77
CA ASP A 311 4.60 16.38 -24.70
C ASP A 311 3.31 17.04 -24.17
N ASN A 312 2.77 16.54 -23.05
CA ASN A 312 1.52 17.01 -22.42
C ASN A 312 0.22 16.79 -23.20
N LYS A 313 0.25 16.15 -24.37
CA LYS A 313 -0.95 15.87 -25.18
C LYS A 313 -1.18 14.38 -25.28
N VAL A 314 -2.45 13.99 -25.31
CA VAL A 314 -2.79 12.61 -25.66
C VAL A 314 -2.39 12.41 -27.12
N ASP A 315 -1.49 11.47 -27.38
CA ASP A 315 -1.12 11.07 -28.73
C ASP A 315 -2.24 10.20 -29.30
N THR A 316 -3.25 10.86 -29.89
CA THR A 316 -4.46 10.22 -30.43
C THR A 316 -4.18 9.34 -31.64
N ASP A 317 -3.00 9.44 -32.25
CA ASP A 317 -2.59 8.62 -33.39
C ASP A 317 -1.85 7.35 -32.94
N TYR A 318 -1.48 7.27 -31.65
CA TYR A 318 -0.78 6.11 -31.12
C TYR A 318 -1.65 4.85 -31.12
N VAL A 319 -1.10 3.79 -31.73
CA VAL A 319 -1.62 2.42 -31.66
C VAL A 319 -0.46 1.45 -31.40
N GLY A 320 -0.46 0.77 -30.25
CA GLY A 320 0.67 -0.08 -29.89
C GLY A 320 0.65 -0.56 -28.45
N LEU A 321 1.79 -1.11 -28.01
CA LEU A 321 1.99 -1.52 -26.62
C LEU A 321 2.78 -0.45 -25.88
N VAL A 322 2.25 0.04 -24.76
CA VAL A 322 2.93 0.99 -23.87
C VAL A 322 3.14 0.36 -22.51
N LYS A 323 4.32 0.58 -21.92
CA LYS A 323 4.65 0.14 -20.57
C LYS A 323 4.18 1.18 -19.55
N HIS A 324 3.34 0.75 -18.61
CA HIS A 324 2.96 1.56 -17.46
C HIS A 324 4.08 1.57 -16.41
N SER A 325 4.13 2.58 -15.54
CA SER A 325 5.10 2.72 -14.44
C SER A 325 5.18 1.48 -13.54
N SER A 326 4.05 0.78 -13.35
CA SER A 326 3.97 -0.53 -12.65
C SER A 326 4.78 -1.67 -13.30
N GLY A 327 5.34 -1.47 -14.49
CA GLY A 327 6.01 -2.49 -15.29
C GLY A 327 5.09 -3.32 -16.21
N SER A 328 3.77 -3.25 -16.02
CA SER A 328 2.79 -3.90 -16.91
C SER A 328 2.71 -3.21 -18.27
N TRP A 329 2.49 -3.98 -19.34
CA TRP A 329 2.27 -3.46 -20.68
C TRP A 329 0.79 -3.48 -21.03
N TYR A 330 0.31 -2.42 -21.67
CA TYR A 330 -1.08 -2.26 -22.11
C TYR A 330 -1.15 -1.96 -23.59
N TYR A 331 -2.21 -2.45 -24.23
CA TYR A 331 -2.53 -2.09 -25.61
C TYR A 331 -3.28 -0.76 -25.62
N VAL A 332 -2.70 0.19 -26.32
CA VAL A 332 -3.24 1.53 -26.53
C VAL A 332 -3.71 1.61 -27.98
N ARG A 333 -4.89 2.18 -28.17
CA ARG A 333 -5.49 2.45 -29.49
C ARG A 333 -6.13 3.83 -29.45
N ASN A 334 -5.81 4.64 -30.44
CA ASN A 334 -6.23 6.04 -30.52
C ASN A 334 -5.84 6.84 -29.27
N GLY A 335 -4.63 6.59 -28.75
CA GLY A 335 -4.12 7.25 -27.54
C GLY A 335 -4.74 6.79 -26.21
N VAL A 336 -5.67 5.84 -26.19
CA VAL A 336 -6.32 5.35 -24.95
C VAL A 336 -6.10 3.85 -24.78
N ILE A 337 -5.97 3.36 -23.53
CA ILE A 337 -5.93 1.91 -23.28
C ILE A 337 -7.25 1.27 -23.73
N ASP A 338 -7.16 0.31 -24.66
CA ASP A 338 -8.31 -0.48 -25.11
C ASP A 338 -8.44 -1.75 -24.24
N PHE A 339 -9.11 -1.61 -23.10
CA PHE A 339 -9.39 -2.73 -22.18
C PHE A 339 -10.30 -3.81 -22.79
N GLY A 340 -10.97 -3.55 -23.91
CA GLY A 340 -11.78 -4.54 -24.63
C GLY A 340 -10.94 -5.42 -25.56
N TYR A 341 -9.72 -5.02 -25.90
CA TYR A 341 -8.90 -5.74 -26.85
C TYR A 341 -8.36 -7.06 -26.29
N THR A 342 -8.57 -8.14 -27.04
CA THR A 342 -7.91 -9.43 -26.83
C THR A 342 -7.39 -9.95 -28.15
N GLY A 343 -6.08 -10.21 -28.25
CA GLY A 343 -5.45 -10.57 -29.51
C GLY A 343 -3.94 -10.51 -29.49
N LEU A 344 -3.34 -10.53 -30.68
CA LEU A 344 -1.89 -10.41 -30.86
C LEU A 344 -1.54 -8.99 -31.30
N VAL A 345 -0.61 -8.36 -30.60
CA VAL A 345 -0.08 -7.03 -30.92
C VAL A 345 1.40 -7.13 -31.21
N LYS A 346 1.85 -6.51 -32.29
CA LYS A 346 3.27 -6.44 -32.65
C LYS A 346 3.92 -5.29 -31.88
N HIS A 347 4.94 -5.61 -31.10
CA HIS A 347 5.79 -4.62 -30.45
C HIS A 347 6.79 -4.03 -31.46
N SER A 348 7.33 -2.84 -31.17
CA SER A 348 8.33 -2.15 -32.01
C SER A 348 9.58 -3.00 -32.29
N SER A 349 9.93 -3.92 -31.37
CA SER A 349 11.00 -4.93 -31.58
C SER A 349 10.68 -5.99 -32.63
N GLY A 350 9.51 -5.95 -33.27
CA GLY A 350 9.07 -6.93 -34.26
C GLY A 350 8.44 -8.20 -33.67
N THR A 351 8.54 -8.39 -32.36
CA THR A 351 7.94 -9.53 -31.64
C THR A 351 6.44 -9.31 -31.45
N TRP A 352 5.64 -10.36 -31.65
CA TRP A 352 4.22 -10.34 -31.33
C TRP A 352 3.96 -10.85 -29.91
N TYR A 353 3.11 -10.14 -29.19
CA TYR A 353 2.69 -10.50 -27.83
C TYR A 353 1.18 -10.67 -27.77
N TYR A 354 0.73 -11.56 -26.89
CA TYR A 354 -0.67 -11.75 -26.59
C TYR A 354 -1.13 -10.75 -25.54
N VAL A 355 -2.22 -10.06 -25.87
CA VAL A 355 -2.93 -9.13 -25.00
C VAL A 355 -4.28 -9.74 -24.67
N ALA A 356 -4.65 -9.71 -23.40
CA ALA A 356 -5.97 -10.10 -22.91
C ALA A 356 -6.55 -8.92 -22.12
N ASN A 357 -7.77 -8.52 -22.48
CA ASN A 357 -8.48 -7.39 -21.87
C ASN A 357 -7.61 -6.12 -21.78
N GLY A 358 -6.97 -5.75 -22.89
CA GLY A 358 -6.08 -4.60 -23.01
C GLY A 358 -4.72 -4.72 -22.32
N LYS A 359 -4.45 -5.78 -21.56
CA LYS A 359 -3.18 -5.99 -20.86
C LYS A 359 -2.36 -7.10 -21.52
N MET A 360 -1.07 -6.87 -21.74
CA MET A 360 -0.16 -7.91 -22.21
C MET A 360 -0.10 -9.05 -21.19
N SER A 361 -0.46 -10.26 -21.62
CA SER A 361 -0.35 -11.44 -20.78
C SER A 361 1.09 -11.92 -20.73
N THR A 362 1.57 -12.34 -19.56
CA THR A 362 2.85 -13.04 -19.40
C THR A 362 2.70 -14.54 -19.19
N THR A 363 1.45 -15.02 -19.07
CA THR A 363 1.13 -16.40 -18.71
C THR A 363 0.55 -17.19 -19.88
N MET A 364 -0.05 -16.52 -20.86
CA MET A 364 -0.71 -17.19 -21.99
C MET A 364 0.25 -18.13 -22.72
N THR A 365 -0.13 -19.40 -22.79
CA THR A 365 0.58 -20.43 -23.55
C THR A 365 -0.42 -21.29 -24.29
N GLY A 366 -0.32 -21.35 -25.62
CA GLY A 366 -1.28 -22.06 -26.45
C GLY A 366 -1.41 -21.45 -27.85
N LEU A 367 -2.47 -21.83 -28.55
CA LEU A 367 -2.76 -21.30 -29.87
C LEU A 367 -3.67 -20.09 -29.77
N VAL A 368 -3.30 -19.02 -30.45
CA VAL A 368 -4.06 -17.78 -30.53
C VAL A 368 -4.39 -17.50 -31.99
N LYS A 369 -5.65 -17.17 -32.26
CA LYS A 369 -6.11 -16.77 -33.58
C LYS A 369 -5.76 -15.30 -33.81
N HIS A 370 -5.01 -15.02 -34.87
CA HIS A 370 -4.75 -13.67 -35.34
C HIS A 370 -5.95 -13.14 -36.16
N SER A 371 -6.07 -11.83 -36.33
CA SER A 371 -7.14 -11.17 -37.10
C SER A 371 -7.21 -11.65 -38.56
N SER A 372 -6.09 -12.08 -39.13
CA SER A 372 -6.03 -12.72 -40.46
C SER A 372 -6.67 -14.11 -40.53
N GLY A 373 -7.16 -14.66 -39.42
CA GLY A 373 -7.71 -16.01 -39.32
C GLY A 373 -6.67 -17.11 -39.11
N ALA A 374 -5.39 -16.82 -39.27
CA ALA A 374 -4.30 -17.75 -38.99
C ALA A 374 -4.12 -17.96 -37.47
N TRP A 375 -3.72 -19.17 -37.09
CA TRP A 375 -3.44 -19.50 -35.68
C TRP A 375 -1.93 -19.57 -35.45
N TYR A 376 -1.48 -18.96 -34.35
CA TYR A 376 -0.08 -18.89 -33.97
C TYR A 376 0.13 -19.46 -32.57
N TYR A 377 1.30 -20.06 -32.35
CA TYR A 377 1.71 -20.52 -31.04
C TYR A 377 2.30 -19.37 -30.22
N VAL A 378 1.76 -19.18 -29.03
CA VAL A 378 2.22 -18.24 -28.01
C VAL A 378 2.71 -19.04 -26.81
N ALA A 379 3.84 -18.64 -26.24
CA ALA A 379 4.35 -19.18 -24.98
C ALA A 379 4.73 -18.03 -24.05
N LYS A 380 4.24 -18.08 -22.81
CA LYS A 380 4.45 -17.02 -21.80
C LYS A 380 4.14 -15.62 -22.35
N GLY A 381 3.04 -15.50 -23.08
CA GLY A 381 2.61 -14.24 -23.69
C GLY A 381 3.30 -13.87 -25.01
N LYS A 382 4.39 -14.54 -25.39
CA LYS A 382 5.18 -14.20 -26.59
C LYS A 382 4.92 -15.18 -27.73
N MET A 383 4.65 -14.68 -28.93
CA MET A 383 4.54 -15.51 -30.14
C MET A 383 5.88 -16.17 -30.46
N GLN A 384 5.86 -17.47 -30.72
CA GLN A 384 7.05 -18.28 -30.96
C GLN A 384 7.27 -18.53 -32.46
N SER A 385 7.83 -17.55 -33.16
CA SER A 385 7.97 -17.55 -34.63
C SER A 385 8.84 -18.68 -35.20
N SER A 386 9.71 -19.30 -34.40
CA SER A 386 10.56 -20.42 -34.81
C SER A 386 10.03 -21.79 -34.36
N TYR A 387 8.91 -21.84 -33.65
CA TYR A 387 8.43 -23.09 -33.07
C TYR A 387 7.99 -24.07 -34.16
N LYS A 388 8.43 -25.32 -34.00
CA LYS A 388 8.05 -26.47 -34.83
C LYS A 388 7.72 -27.67 -33.94
N GLY A 389 6.51 -28.19 -34.08
CA GLY A 389 6.04 -29.30 -33.26
C GLY A 389 4.53 -29.28 -33.04
N PHE A 390 4.05 -30.13 -32.14
CA PHE A 390 2.63 -30.17 -31.79
C PHE A 390 2.31 -29.33 -30.56
N VAL A 391 1.24 -28.53 -30.66
CA VAL A 391 0.68 -27.75 -29.54
C VAL A 391 -0.73 -28.22 -29.25
N LYS A 392 -1.05 -28.41 -27.97
CA LYS A 392 -2.39 -28.76 -27.52
C LYS A 392 -3.27 -27.51 -27.48
N HIS A 393 -4.41 -27.57 -28.13
CA HIS A 393 -5.46 -26.56 -28.05
C HIS A 393 -6.37 -26.84 -26.85
N SER A 394 -7.13 -25.83 -26.39
CA SER A 394 -8.09 -25.94 -25.28
C SER A 394 -9.15 -27.03 -25.49
N SER A 395 -9.49 -27.34 -26.75
CA SER A 395 -10.37 -28.47 -27.11
C SER A 395 -9.77 -29.87 -26.88
N GLY A 396 -8.52 -29.96 -26.41
CA GLY A 396 -7.79 -31.22 -26.22
C GLY A 396 -7.12 -31.77 -27.48
N ALA A 397 -7.44 -31.23 -28.66
CA ALA A 397 -6.81 -31.56 -29.92
C ALA A 397 -5.36 -31.04 -29.99
N TRP A 398 -4.49 -31.79 -30.67
CA TRP A 398 -3.11 -31.38 -30.92
C TRP A 398 -2.93 -30.96 -32.37
N TYR A 399 -2.36 -29.78 -32.57
CA TYR A 399 -2.16 -29.18 -33.88
C TYR A 399 -0.68 -29.01 -34.21
N TYR A 400 -0.31 -29.33 -35.45
CA TYR A 400 1.04 -29.21 -35.96
C TYR A 400 1.35 -27.75 -36.32
N ILE A 401 2.39 -27.23 -35.71
CA ILE A 401 2.89 -25.87 -35.86
C ILE A 401 4.23 -25.93 -36.56
N GLU A 402 4.43 -25.03 -37.51
CA GLU A 402 5.70 -24.81 -38.20
C GLU A 402 5.88 -23.31 -38.43
N ASN A 403 7.07 -22.80 -38.16
CA ASN A 403 7.37 -21.36 -38.12
C ASN A 403 6.37 -20.59 -37.23
N GLY A 404 6.03 -21.18 -36.08
CA GLY A 404 5.09 -20.60 -35.12
C GLY A 404 3.63 -20.59 -35.56
N ARG A 405 3.29 -21.05 -36.77
CA ARG A 405 1.95 -21.02 -37.35
C ARG A 405 1.36 -22.43 -37.50
N TRP A 406 0.07 -22.57 -37.22
CA TRP A 406 -0.67 -23.81 -37.50
C TRP A 406 -0.73 -24.10 -39.00
N GLN A 407 -0.33 -25.32 -39.37
CA GLN A 407 -0.34 -25.81 -40.74
C GLN A 407 -1.59 -26.64 -41.01
N SER A 408 -2.70 -25.98 -41.39
CA SER A 408 -4.01 -26.61 -41.58
C SER A 408 -4.06 -27.64 -42.73
N SER A 409 -3.12 -27.62 -43.66
CA SER A 409 -3.01 -28.58 -44.77
C SER A 409 -2.01 -29.71 -44.51
N PHE A 410 -1.33 -29.72 -43.35
CA PHE A 410 -0.29 -30.71 -43.08
C PHE A 410 -0.86 -32.12 -42.99
N LYS A 411 -0.24 -33.05 -43.72
CA LYS A 411 -0.53 -34.48 -43.67
C LYS A 411 0.77 -35.26 -43.62
N GLY A 412 1.03 -35.96 -42.51
CA GLY A 412 2.28 -36.69 -42.34
C GLY A 412 2.66 -36.95 -40.89
N LEU A 413 3.88 -37.45 -40.72
CA LEU A 413 4.49 -37.67 -39.41
C LEU A 413 5.24 -36.41 -38.97
N ALA A 414 4.99 -35.97 -37.73
CA ALA A 414 5.74 -34.90 -37.08
C ALA A 414 6.11 -35.28 -35.64
N ARG A 415 7.13 -34.61 -35.10
CA ARG A 415 7.64 -34.90 -33.75
C ARG A 415 6.84 -34.11 -32.70
N HIS A 416 6.41 -34.81 -31.66
CA HIS A 416 5.77 -34.26 -30.47
C HIS A 416 6.83 -33.83 -29.44
N THR A 417 6.46 -32.99 -28.47
CA THR A 417 7.36 -32.49 -27.41
C THR A 417 7.96 -33.61 -26.55
N THR A 418 7.29 -34.76 -26.46
CA THR A 418 7.79 -35.98 -25.79
C THR A 418 8.84 -36.74 -26.61
N GLY A 419 9.18 -36.26 -27.81
CA GLY A 419 10.11 -36.92 -28.72
C GLY A 419 9.48 -38.01 -29.61
N ALA A 420 8.26 -38.46 -29.29
CA ALA A 420 7.52 -39.40 -30.11
C ALA A 420 7.02 -38.77 -31.42
N TRP A 421 6.91 -39.58 -32.48
CA TRP A 421 6.34 -39.14 -33.74
C TRP A 421 4.86 -39.50 -33.83
N TYR A 422 4.04 -38.56 -34.27
CA TYR A 422 2.60 -38.75 -34.45
C TYR A 422 2.17 -38.42 -35.87
N TYR A 423 1.18 -39.16 -36.35
CA TYR A 423 0.54 -38.92 -37.62
C TYR A 423 -0.55 -37.85 -37.47
N ALA A 424 -0.50 -36.86 -38.35
CA ALA A 424 -1.48 -35.80 -38.42
C ALA A 424 -2.09 -35.69 -39.82
N VAL A 425 -3.35 -35.28 -39.86
CA VAL A 425 -4.12 -34.98 -41.06
C VAL A 425 -4.81 -33.63 -40.84
N ASN A 426 -4.79 -32.76 -41.85
CA ASN A 426 -5.24 -31.38 -41.74
C ASN A 426 -4.59 -30.64 -40.56
N GLY A 427 -3.31 -30.94 -40.32
CA GLY A 427 -2.52 -30.41 -39.21
C GLY A 427 -2.95 -30.87 -37.83
N LYS A 428 -3.85 -31.86 -37.67
CA LYS A 428 -4.31 -32.35 -36.37
C LYS A 428 -3.89 -33.81 -36.13
N ILE A 429 -3.40 -34.14 -34.93
CA ILE A 429 -3.07 -35.54 -34.59
C ILE A 429 -4.31 -36.43 -34.71
N LEU A 430 -4.13 -37.59 -35.33
CA LEU A 430 -5.16 -38.60 -35.53
C LEU A 430 -4.94 -39.79 -34.59
N PHE A 431 -5.35 -39.68 -33.32
CA PHE A 431 -5.07 -40.69 -32.28
C PHE A 431 -5.67 -42.08 -32.52
N TYR A 432 -6.66 -42.22 -33.40
CA TYR A 432 -7.25 -43.50 -33.75
C TYR A 432 -6.62 -44.13 -35.00
N TYR A 433 -5.66 -43.46 -35.64
CA TYR A 433 -5.08 -43.95 -36.88
C TYR A 433 -4.17 -45.16 -36.64
N GLU A 434 -4.41 -46.21 -37.42
CA GLU A 434 -3.52 -47.35 -37.57
C GLU A 434 -3.24 -47.59 -39.04
N GLY A 435 -1.97 -47.68 -39.42
CA GLY A 435 -1.59 -47.87 -40.81
C GLY A 435 -0.10 -47.65 -41.11
N ILE A 436 0.23 -47.72 -42.39
CA ILE A 436 1.58 -47.44 -42.90
C ILE A 436 1.65 -46.01 -43.43
N VAL A 437 2.60 -45.22 -42.94
CA VAL A 437 2.78 -43.81 -43.34
C VAL A 437 4.17 -43.61 -43.94
N ARG A 438 4.23 -42.94 -45.09
CA ARG A 438 5.49 -42.53 -45.71
C ARG A 438 6.05 -41.26 -45.08
N HIS A 439 7.34 -41.25 -44.76
CA HIS A 439 8.08 -40.10 -44.25
C HIS A 439 9.57 -40.25 -44.59
N GLY A 440 10.24 -39.18 -45.04
CA GLY A 440 11.69 -39.22 -45.33
C GLY A 440 12.13 -40.37 -46.25
N GLY A 441 11.35 -40.66 -47.30
CA GLY A 441 11.63 -41.74 -48.26
C GLY A 441 11.39 -43.17 -47.75
N SER A 442 11.03 -43.35 -46.48
CA SER A 442 10.75 -44.65 -45.86
C SER A 442 9.27 -44.78 -45.49
N SER A 443 8.80 -46.01 -45.26
CA SER A 443 7.45 -46.29 -44.76
C SER A 443 7.53 -46.74 -43.30
N TYR A 444 6.63 -46.24 -42.46
CA TYR A 444 6.63 -46.50 -41.01
C TYR A 444 5.28 -47.01 -40.55
N TYR A 445 5.30 -47.90 -39.57
CA TYR A 445 4.10 -48.39 -38.91
C TYR A 445 3.65 -47.42 -37.81
N VAL A 446 2.39 -47.01 -37.90
CA VAL A 446 1.72 -46.13 -36.95
C VAL A 446 0.54 -46.87 -36.35
N LYS A 447 0.40 -46.82 -35.03
CA LYS A 447 -0.75 -47.35 -34.27
C LYS A 447 -1.17 -46.35 -33.22
N ASN A 448 -2.48 -46.18 -33.04
CA ASN A 448 -3.06 -45.16 -32.16
C ASN A 448 -2.49 -43.75 -32.45
N GLY A 449 -2.32 -43.43 -33.73
CA GLY A 449 -1.72 -42.19 -34.21
C GLY A 449 -0.22 -42.03 -33.96
N LYS A 450 0.42 -42.94 -33.21
CA LYS A 450 1.84 -42.86 -32.82
C LYS A 450 2.70 -43.81 -33.66
N LEU A 451 3.84 -43.33 -34.15
CA LEU A 451 4.86 -44.16 -34.80
C LEU A 451 5.42 -45.16 -33.79
N GLN A 452 5.38 -46.44 -34.15
CA GLN A 452 5.83 -47.54 -33.29
C GLN A 452 7.33 -47.78 -33.43
N SER A 453 8.16 -46.82 -32.99
CA SER A 453 9.62 -46.82 -33.24
C SER A 453 10.39 -48.02 -32.68
N GLY A 454 9.87 -48.65 -31.62
CA GLY A 454 10.47 -49.87 -31.04
C GLY A 454 9.95 -51.18 -31.63
N PHE A 455 8.85 -51.14 -32.40
CA PHE A 455 8.17 -52.35 -32.82
C PHE A 455 8.94 -53.10 -33.89
N THR A 456 9.13 -54.40 -33.67
CA THR A 456 9.68 -55.34 -34.66
C THR A 456 8.77 -56.56 -34.74
N GLY A 457 8.12 -56.77 -35.88
CA GLY A 457 7.16 -57.85 -36.05
C GLY A 457 6.55 -57.86 -37.46
N ASN A 458 5.51 -58.67 -37.64
CA ASN A 458 4.65 -58.63 -38.80
C ASN A 458 3.33 -57.94 -38.41
N VAL A 459 2.79 -57.11 -39.30
CA VAL A 459 1.48 -56.46 -39.11
C VAL A 459 0.64 -56.63 -40.36
N ILE A 460 -0.69 -56.69 -40.20
CA ILE A 460 -1.64 -56.73 -41.31
C ILE A 460 -2.39 -55.41 -41.32
N ILE A 461 -2.28 -54.65 -42.41
CA ILE A 461 -2.94 -53.35 -42.59
C ILE A 461 -3.72 -53.39 -43.90
N GLY A 462 -5.04 -53.20 -43.83
CA GLY A 462 -5.91 -53.24 -45.01
C GLY A 462 -5.82 -54.55 -45.80
N GLY A 463 -5.69 -55.69 -45.11
CA GLY A 463 -5.55 -57.02 -45.71
C GLY A 463 -4.17 -57.36 -46.28
N ARG A 464 -3.18 -56.45 -46.19
CA ARG A 464 -1.80 -56.69 -46.65
C ARG A 464 -0.85 -56.86 -45.47
N GLY A 465 0.03 -57.87 -45.56
CA GLY A 465 1.07 -58.15 -44.56
C GLY A 465 2.33 -57.30 -44.78
N PHE A 466 2.85 -56.70 -43.71
CA PHE A 466 4.08 -55.90 -43.72
C PHE A 466 5.04 -56.40 -42.65
N ARG A 467 6.32 -56.56 -43.01
CA ARG A 467 7.40 -56.79 -42.04
C ARG A 467 7.92 -55.43 -41.56
N VAL A 468 7.92 -55.23 -40.25
CA VAL A 468 8.38 -53.99 -39.60
C VAL A 468 9.57 -54.30 -38.71
N VAL A 469 10.62 -53.47 -38.80
CA VAL A 469 11.81 -53.53 -37.94
C VAL A 469 12.07 -52.14 -37.37
N LYS A 470 12.07 -52.02 -36.04
CA LYS A 470 12.21 -50.74 -35.31
C LYS A 470 11.28 -49.65 -35.89
N GLY A 471 10.02 -50.02 -36.11
CA GLY A 471 8.96 -49.16 -36.64
C GLY A 471 9.00 -48.88 -38.14
N LYS A 472 10.09 -49.20 -38.85
CA LYS A 472 10.22 -49.03 -40.30
C LYS A 472 9.76 -50.29 -41.04
N VAL A 473 8.95 -50.12 -42.08
CA VAL A 473 8.56 -51.20 -43.00
C VAL A 473 9.78 -51.54 -43.86
N ILE A 474 10.14 -52.81 -43.88
CA ILE A 474 11.14 -53.34 -44.79
C ILE A 474 10.43 -54.02 -45.96
N THR A 475 10.67 -53.51 -47.16
CA THR A 475 10.34 -54.22 -48.40
C THR A 475 11.29 -55.40 -48.51
N LYS A 476 10.74 -56.60 -48.63
CA LYS A 476 11.53 -57.77 -49.04
C LYS A 476 11.95 -57.63 -50.50
#